data_AF-U4QWX6-F1
#
_entry.id   AF-U4QWX6-F1
#
_cell.length_a   1.000
_cell.length_b   1.000
_cell.length_c   1.000
_cell.angle_alpha   90.00
_cell.angle_beta   90.00
_cell.angle_gamma   90.00
#
_symmetry.space_group_name_H-M   'P 1'
#
loop_
_entity.id
_entity.type
_entity.pdbx_description
1 polymer ?
#
loop_
_entity_poly.entity_id
_entity_poly.type
_entity_poly.pdbx_seq_one_letter_code
_entity_poly.pdbx_strand_id
1 'polypeptide(L)'
;MNKNWIISNSYNKAIEEGFNQYLEEKAAAQNSEIKIDEEALIADIEGKWLVTGLQELDGITPVEFINSLSSLDELFEFFLSIASDSDVGVPDIVIERFKSYGGKAASDRLFDYVDNSLSCKDKNHDDFYPAVSQAVYAIGCLQEDEYKQKLINLLIENAQDEMISEAICAAIVAYGVSILNDVVNAFSTTHDQAAKEHFLVCVAEICNENNYKSDEVFYFMKNAFRTVSNLNLIVEILGDYGDGRAIPVLRGYVLKNMDKIDAATFNQMRAIIKKLGGEIEDLAYTK
;
A
#
# COMPACT_ATOMS: atom_id res chain seq x y z
N MET A 1 8.25 -18.04 29.16
CA MET A 1 7.52 -17.37 28.06
C MET A 1 8.36 -17.47 26.80
N ASN A 2 7.74 -17.61 25.64
CA ASN A 2 8.46 -17.56 24.36
C ASN A 2 9.00 -16.13 24.16
N LYS A 3 10.30 -15.98 23.84
CA LYS A 3 10.92 -14.66 23.62
C LYS A 3 10.26 -13.89 22.48
N ASN A 4 9.85 -14.60 21.42
CA ASN A 4 9.12 -14.01 20.28
C ASN A 4 7.86 -13.31 20.78
N TRP A 5 7.05 -14.02 21.56
CA TRP A 5 5.81 -13.48 22.13
C TRP A 5 6.04 -12.27 23.03
N ILE A 6 7.10 -12.27 23.86
CA ILE A 6 7.42 -11.12 24.72
C ILE A 6 7.70 -9.88 23.85
N ILE A 7 8.49 -10.04 22.80
CA ILE A 7 8.87 -8.96 21.90
C ILE A 7 7.63 -8.47 21.12
N SER A 8 6.86 -9.37 20.50
CA SER A 8 5.63 -9.03 19.78
C SER A 8 4.62 -8.28 20.67
N ASN A 9 4.38 -8.78 21.88
CA ASN A 9 3.47 -8.13 22.82
C ASN A 9 3.99 -6.76 23.29
N SER A 10 5.30 -6.61 23.46
CA SER A 10 5.90 -5.32 23.80
C SER A 10 5.78 -4.29 22.66
N TYR A 11 5.82 -4.75 21.41
CA TYR A 11 5.63 -3.89 20.23
C TYR A 11 4.19 -3.36 20.20
N ASN A 12 3.19 -4.25 20.27
CA ASN A 12 1.78 -3.86 20.29
C ASN A 12 1.47 -2.90 21.43
N LYS A 13 2.03 -3.14 22.62
CA LYS A 13 1.88 -2.24 23.75
C LYS A 13 2.51 -0.87 23.50
N ALA A 14 3.69 -0.82 22.89
CA ALA A 14 4.32 0.46 22.55
C ALA A 14 3.49 1.26 21.53
N ILE A 15 2.92 0.58 20.53
CA ILE A 15 1.99 1.16 19.56
C ILE A 15 0.77 1.75 20.27
N GLU A 16 0.08 0.95 21.09
CA GLU A 16 -1.11 1.40 21.83
C GLU A 16 -0.81 2.60 22.72
N GLU A 17 0.26 2.55 23.52
CA GLU A 17 0.68 3.64 24.40
C GLU A 17 1.05 4.91 23.62
N GLY A 18 1.76 4.76 22.49
CA GLY A 18 2.17 5.88 21.65
C GLY A 18 1.00 6.59 20.97
N PHE A 19 0.04 5.84 20.43
CA PHE A 19 -1.19 6.43 19.88
C PHE A 19 -2.03 7.10 20.96
N ASN A 20 -2.20 6.47 22.12
CA ASN A 20 -2.94 7.07 23.24
C ASN A 20 -2.30 8.38 23.70
N GLN A 21 -0.97 8.41 23.87
CA GLN A 21 -0.24 9.62 24.23
C GLN A 21 -0.42 10.72 23.18
N TYR A 22 -0.29 10.39 21.90
CA TYR A 22 -0.46 11.36 20.81
C TYR A 22 -1.87 11.97 20.82
N LEU A 23 -2.90 11.15 20.99
CA LEU A 23 -4.29 11.60 21.06
C LEU A 23 -4.54 12.50 22.28
N GLU A 24 -4.03 12.14 23.45
CA GLU A 24 -4.15 12.96 24.67
C GLU A 24 -3.48 14.34 24.51
N GLU A 25 -2.25 14.37 23.97
CA GLU A 25 -1.51 15.62 23.73
C GLU A 25 -2.24 16.52 22.73
N LYS A 26 -2.79 15.96 21.66
CA LYS A 26 -3.51 16.71 20.63
C LYS A 26 -4.90 17.16 21.09
N ALA A 27 -5.62 16.31 21.82
CA ALA A 27 -6.91 16.68 22.43
C ALA A 27 -6.76 17.81 23.45
N ALA A 28 -5.64 17.84 24.19
CA ALA A 28 -5.33 18.94 25.10
C ALA A 28 -4.97 20.25 24.36
N ALA A 29 -4.43 20.16 23.13
CA ALA A 29 -3.92 21.30 22.38
C ALA A 29 -4.90 21.89 21.34
N GLN A 30 -5.84 21.11 20.80
CA GLN A 30 -6.67 21.52 19.66
C GLN A 30 -8.14 21.06 19.80
N ASN A 31 -9.09 21.99 19.72
CA ASN A 31 -10.55 21.74 19.65
C ASN A 31 -11.03 21.39 18.22
N SER A 32 -10.17 20.83 17.38
CA SER A 32 -10.44 20.57 15.96
C SER A 32 -10.06 19.16 15.54
N GLU A 33 -10.56 18.75 14.39
CA GLU A 33 -10.29 17.46 13.72
C GLU A 33 -8.78 17.18 13.68
N ILE A 34 -8.34 16.12 14.36
CA ILE A 34 -6.93 15.73 14.46
C ILE A 34 -6.59 14.97 13.18
N LYS A 35 -5.83 15.59 12.28
CA LYS A 35 -5.22 14.87 11.17
C LYS A 35 -3.97 14.14 11.68
N ILE A 36 -4.00 12.81 11.67
CA ILE A 36 -2.88 11.96 12.09
C ILE A 36 -2.11 11.56 10.83
N ASP A 37 -0.80 11.67 10.90
CA ASP A 37 0.12 11.02 9.98
C ASP A 37 0.55 9.73 10.67
N GLU A 38 -0.17 8.64 10.39
CA GLU A 38 -0.03 7.38 11.12
C GLU A 38 1.34 6.74 10.87
N GLU A 39 1.84 6.78 9.63
CA GLU A 39 3.16 6.28 9.27
C GLU A 39 4.27 6.99 10.06
N ALA A 40 4.25 8.33 10.10
CA ALA A 40 5.24 9.09 10.84
C ALA A 40 5.18 8.83 12.35
N LEU A 41 3.97 8.61 12.90
CA LEU A 41 3.78 8.27 14.31
C LEU A 41 4.29 6.87 14.64
N ILE A 42 3.96 5.87 13.81
CA ILE A 42 4.43 4.48 13.97
C ILE A 42 5.95 4.44 13.93
N ALA A 43 6.59 5.15 13.00
CA ALA A 43 8.06 5.21 12.90
C ALA A 43 8.72 5.81 14.15
N ASP A 44 8.14 6.86 14.75
CA ASP A 44 8.64 7.45 16.01
C ASP A 44 8.48 6.49 17.20
N ILE A 45 7.34 5.80 17.28
CA ILE A 45 7.09 4.79 18.32
C ILE A 45 8.06 3.61 18.17
N GLU A 46 8.21 3.07 16.97
CA GLU A 46 9.14 1.97 16.68
C GLU A 46 10.56 2.36 17.08
N GLY A 47 11.03 3.56 16.70
CA GLY A 47 12.36 4.04 17.06
C GLY A 47 12.62 4.05 18.57
N LYS A 48 11.63 4.43 19.39
CA LYS A 48 11.73 4.40 20.86
C LYS A 48 11.66 2.98 21.41
N TRP A 49 10.74 2.17 20.87
CA TRP A 49 10.56 0.78 21.27
C TRP A 49 11.85 -0.03 21.06
N LEU A 50 12.50 0.13 19.89
CA LEU A 50 13.72 -0.59 19.52
C LEU A 50 14.85 -0.46 20.53
N VAL A 51 14.98 0.69 21.21
CA VAL A 51 16.05 0.98 22.16
C VAL A 51 15.63 0.82 23.62
N THR A 52 14.38 0.41 23.89
CA THR A 52 13.86 0.25 25.24
C THR A 52 14.11 -1.17 25.74
N GLY A 53 14.92 -1.30 26.80
CA GLY A 53 15.22 -2.61 27.40
C GLY A 53 13.98 -3.25 28.05
N LEU A 54 13.71 -4.52 27.73
CA LEU A 54 12.56 -5.26 28.26
C LEU A 54 12.93 -6.00 29.55
N GLN A 55 12.19 -5.75 30.63
CA GLN A 55 12.48 -6.35 31.94
C GLN A 55 12.35 -7.88 31.93
N GLU A 56 11.37 -8.38 31.17
CA GLU A 56 11.10 -9.81 30.97
C GLU A 56 12.23 -10.54 30.23
N LEU A 57 13.16 -9.79 29.62
CA LEU A 57 14.35 -10.29 28.93
C LEU A 57 15.64 -9.76 29.55
N ASP A 58 15.65 -9.50 30.86
CA ASP A 58 16.83 -9.03 31.61
C ASP A 58 17.43 -7.73 31.04
N GLY A 59 16.58 -6.86 30.48
CA GLY A 59 16.97 -5.58 29.90
C GLY A 59 17.42 -5.65 28.44
N ILE A 60 17.36 -6.81 27.78
CA ILE A 60 17.60 -6.93 26.33
C ILE A 60 16.61 -6.04 25.59
N THR A 61 17.12 -5.25 24.65
CA THR A 61 16.32 -4.40 23.76
C THR A 61 15.76 -5.20 22.58
N PRO A 62 14.64 -4.78 21.98
CA PRO A 62 14.12 -5.43 20.77
C PRO A 62 15.14 -5.48 19.63
N VAL A 63 15.92 -4.41 19.43
CA VAL A 63 16.97 -4.39 18.41
C VAL A 63 18.05 -5.44 18.67
N GLU A 64 18.48 -5.65 19.93
CA GLU A 64 19.45 -6.69 20.28
C GLU A 64 18.87 -8.09 20.05
N PHE A 65 17.61 -8.31 20.43
CA PHE A 65 16.92 -9.58 20.23
C PHE A 65 16.80 -9.92 18.74
N ILE A 66 16.24 -9.00 17.93
CA ILE A 66 16.07 -9.18 16.49
C ILE A 66 17.42 -9.43 15.83
N ASN A 67 18.47 -8.72 16.29
CA ASN A 67 19.79 -8.92 15.76
C ASN A 67 20.45 -10.26 16.15
N SER A 68 19.98 -10.90 17.22
CA SER A 68 20.50 -12.18 17.70
C SER A 68 19.93 -13.39 16.97
N LEU A 69 18.82 -13.24 16.24
CA LEU A 69 18.28 -14.29 15.37
C LEU A 69 19.35 -14.64 14.34
N SER A 70 19.66 -15.94 14.23
CA SER A 70 20.89 -16.44 13.61
C SER A 70 20.67 -17.15 12.27
N SER A 71 19.41 -17.39 11.92
CA SER A 71 19.01 -18.03 10.67
C SER A 71 17.78 -17.37 10.05
N LEU A 72 17.59 -17.60 8.75
CA LEU A 72 16.40 -17.17 8.03
C LEU A 72 15.13 -17.78 8.62
N ASP A 73 15.18 -19.04 9.07
CA ASP A 73 14.03 -19.73 9.67
C ASP A 73 13.63 -19.09 11.01
N GLU A 74 14.60 -18.77 11.87
CA GLU A 74 14.32 -18.07 13.15
C GLU A 74 13.71 -16.67 12.91
N LEU A 75 14.24 -15.92 11.93
CA LEU A 75 13.67 -14.62 11.54
C LEU A 75 12.27 -14.76 10.98
N PHE A 76 12.04 -15.76 10.13
CA PHE A 76 10.75 -16.00 9.51
C PHE A 76 9.68 -16.44 10.54
N GLU A 77 10.03 -17.31 11.49
CA GLU A 77 9.13 -17.67 12.60
C GLU A 77 8.77 -16.46 13.48
N PHE A 78 9.76 -15.60 13.76
CA PHE A 78 9.51 -14.36 14.50
C PHE A 78 8.64 -13.38 13.72
N PHE A 79 8.91 -13.21 12.41
CA PHE A 79 8.12 -12.41 11.49
C PHE A 79 6.65 -12.84 11.52
N LEU A 80 6.37 -14.13 11.35
CA LEU A 80 5.00 -14.65 11.37
C LEU A 80 4.30 -14.39 12.72
N SER A 81 5.04 -14.53 13.82
CA SER A 81 4.51 -14.27 15.16
C SER A 81 4.06 -12.82 15.35
N ILE A 82 4.82 -11.83 14.85
CA ILE A 82 4.37 -10.43 14.90
C ILE A 82 3.24 -10.19 13.91
N ALA A 83 3.40 -10.68 12.67
CA ALA A 83 2.45 -10.38 11.59
C ALA A 83 1.04 -10.91 11.87
N SER A 84 0.91 -11.93 12.72
CA SER A 84 -0.39 -12.52 13.10
C SER A 84 -1.05 -11.78 14.26
N ASP A 85 -0.27 -11.08 15.09
CA ASP A 85 -0.72 -10.49 16.35
C ASP A 85 -0.77 -8.96 16.32
N SER A 86 -0.16 -8.30 15.33
CA SER A 86 -0.04 -6.84 15.30
C SER A 86 -1.08 -6.17 14.41
N ASP A 87 -1.75 -5.17 14.96
CA ASP A 87 -2.75 -4.36 14.24
C ASP A 87 -2.12 -3.37 13.25
N VAL A 88 -0.83 -3.04 13.41
CA VAL A 88 -0.12 -2.05 12.57
C VAL A 88 0.95 -2.68 11.68
N GLY A 89 0.98 -4.01 11.59
CA GLY A 89 1.94 -4.74 10.78
C GLY A 89 3.28 -5.02 11.47
N VAL A 90 4.27 -5.41 10.67
CA VAL A 90 5.59 -5.83 11.17
C VAL A 90 6.55 -4.64 11.21
N PRO A 91 7.36 -4.47 12.29
CA PRO A 91 8.40 -3.44 12.35
C PRO A 91 9.38 -3.50 11.18
N ASP A 92 9.77 -2.34 10.65
CA ASP A 92 10.63 -2.23 9.47
C ASP A 92 11.96 -2.96 9.67
N ILE A 93 12.52 -2.93 10.88
CA ILE A 93 13.79 -3.62 11.17
C ILE A 93 13.72 -5.14 10.89
N VAL A 94 12.56 -5.76 11.05
CA VAL A 94 12.38 -7.20 10.81
C VAL A 94 12.42 -7.47 9.31
N ILE A 95 11.77 -6.61 8.52
CA ILE A 95 11.79 -6.67 7.05
C ILE A 95 13.20 -6.41 6.54
N GLU A 96 13.88 -5.39 7.04
CA GLU A 96 15.27 -5.09 6.70
C GLU A 96 16.20 -6.24 7.03
N ARG A 97 15.95 -6.95 8.13
CA ARG A 97 16.79 -8.08 8.54
C ARG A 97 16.78 -9.25 7.56
N PHE A 98 15.71 -9.44 6.78
CA PHE A 98 15.70 -10.46 5.73
C PHE A 98 16.84 -10.26 4.71
N LYS A 99 17.24 -9.00 4.43
CA LYS A 99 18.33 -8.69 3.50
C LYS A 99 19.67 -9.31 3.95
N SER A 100 19.88 -9.45 5.26
CA SER A 100 21.10 -10.05 5.83
C SER A 100 21.23 -11.56 5.55
N TYR A 101 20.13 -12.24 5.23
CA TYR A 101 20.09 -13.66 4.86
C TYR A 101 20.09 -13.91 3.35
N GLY A 102 20.28 -12.85 2.55
CA GLY A 102 20.18 -12.87 1.10
C GLY A 102 18.76 -12.57 0.65
N GLY A 103 18.56 -11.41 0.01
CA GLY A 103 17.23 -10.92 -0.36
C GLY A 103 16.44 -11.89 -1.25
N LYS A 104 17.10 -12.56 -2.21
CA LYS A 104 16.50 -13.66 -2.99
C LYS A 104 16.01 -14.82 -2.12
N ALA A 105 16.86 -15.36 -1.24
CA ALA A 105 16.49 -16.51 -0.41
C ALA A 105 15.33 -16.18 0.55
N ALA A 106 15.35 -14.96 1.10
CA ALA A 106 14.24 -14.45 1.91
C ALA A 106 12.95 -14.27 1.09
N SER A 107 13.04 -13.70 -0.11
CA SER A 107 11.89 -13.52 -1.01
C SER A 107 11.32 -14.87 -1.47
N ASP A 108 12.16 -15.88 -1.73
CA ASP A 108 11.75 -17.26 -2.03
C ASP A 108 10.93 -17.81 -0.86
N ARG A 109 11.45 -17.69 0.37
CA ARG A 109 10.78 -18.18 1.58
C ARG A 109 9.43 -17.50 1.83
N LEU A 110 9.36 -16.18 1.69
CA LEU A 110 8.15 -15.39 1.88
C LEU A 110 7.10 -15.74 0.80
N PHE A 111 7.53 -15.84 -0.45
CA PHE A 111 6.64 -16.15 -1.56
C PHE A 111 6.09 -17.58 -1.48
N ASP A 112 6.92 -18.56 -1.09
CA ASP A 112 6.46 -19.93 -0.83
C ASP A 112 5.36 -19.95 0.24
N TYR A 113 5.49 -19.14 1.30
CA TYR A 113 4.46 -19.02 2.33
C TYR A 113 3.16 -18.41 1.78
N VAL A 114 3.26 -17.33 1.01
CA VAL A 114 2.10 -16.68 0.37
C VAL A 114 1.38 -17.65 -0.56
N ASP A 115 2.11 -18.31 -1.48
CA ASP A 115 1.54 -19.22 -2.47
C ASP A 115 0.83 -20.42 -1.80
N ASN A 116 1.46 -21.03 -0.79
CA ASN A 116 0.87 -22.13 -0.02
C ASN A 116 -0.37 -21.69 0.76
N SER A 117 -0.37 -20.47 1.32
CA SER A 117 -1.49 -19.95 2.12
C SER A 117 -2.70 -19.65 1.25
N LEU A 118 -2.49 -18.98 0.11
CA LEU A 118 -3.56 -18.64 -0.83
C LEU A 118 -4.10 -19.86 -1.59
N SER A 119 -3.29 -20.90 -1.78
CA SER A 119 -3.70 -22.16 -2.41
C SER A 119 -4.53 -23.08 -1.50
N CYS A 120 -4.51 -22.86 -0.18
CA CYS A 120 -5.26 -23.69 0.77
C CYS A 120 -6.78 -23.44 0.67
N LYS A 121 -7.55 -24.52 0.43
CA LYS A 121 -9.01 -24.46 0.24
C LYS A 121 -9.84 -24.54 1.53
N ASP A 122 -9.21 -24.76 2.68
CA ASP A 122 -9.89 -24.81 3.97
C ASP A 122 -9.95 -23.40 4.59
N LYS A 123 -11.14 -22.81 4.47
CA LYS A 123 -11.41 -21.39 4.69
C LYS A 123 -11.88 -21.13 6.12
N ASN A 124 -10.95 -20.97 7.05
CA ASN A 124 -11.10 -19.90 8.05
C ASN A 124 -10.18 -18.78 7.58
N HIS A 125 -10.76 -17.94 6.74
CA HIS A 125 -10.02 -16.89 6.05
C HIS A 125 -9.34 -15.95 7.06
N ASP A 126 -10.04 -15.52 8.10
CA ASP A 126 -9.61 -14.38 8.91
C ASP A 126 -8.26 -14.53 9.66
N ASP A 127 -7.82 -15.76 9.95
CA ASP A 127 -6.65 -15.99 10.84
C ASP A 127 -5.28 -15.80 10.15
N PHE A 128 -5.21 -15.87 8.81
CA PHE A 128 -3.91 -15.85 8.09
C PHE A 128 -3.64 -14.62 7.22
N TYR A 129 -4.67 -13.82 6.90
CA TYR A 129 -4.49 -12.67 6.01
C TYR A 129 -3.54 -11.62 6.55
N PRO A 130 -3.49 -11.31 7.86
CA PRO A 130 -2.49 -10.38 8.38
C PRO A 130 -1.07 -10.83 8.02
N ALA A 131 -0.74 -12.10 8.31
CA ALA A 131 0.57 -12.65 8.02
C ALA A 131 0.88 -12.75 6.51
N VAL A 132 -0.10 -13.12 5.68
CA VAL A 132 0.07 -13.16 4.21
C VAL A 132 0.27 -11.76 3.65
N SER A 133 -0.52 -10.79 4.08
CA SER A 133 -0.43 -9.39 3.61
C SER A 133 0.93 -8.79 3.94
N GLN A 134 1.39 -9.00 5.18
CA GLN A 134 2.72 -8.56 5.61
C GLN A 134 3.83 -9.29 4.82
N ALA A 135 3.68 -10.59 4.55
CA ALA A 135 4.67 -11.33 3.77
C ALA A 135 4.77 -10.81 2.33
N VAL A 136 3.64 -10.50 1.69
CA VAL A 136 3.59 -9.86 0.37
C VAL A 136 4.29 -8.51 0.40
N TYR A 137 3.95 -7.65 1.36
CA TYR A 137 4.60 -6.34 1.51
C TYR A 137 6.12 -6.45 1.70
N ALA A 138 6.58 -7.40 2.53
CA ALA A 138 7.99 -7.65 2.74
C ALA A 138 8.71 -8.06 1.44
N ILE A 139 8.10 -8.88 0.57
CA ILE A 139 8.65 -9.22 -0.76
C ILE A 139 8.87 -7.94 -1.59
N GLY A 140 7.91 -7.00 -1.54
CA GLY A 140 8.04 -5.69 -2.18
C GLY A 140 9.25 -4.90 -1.67
N CYS A 141 9.40 -4.81 -0.35
CA CYS A 141 10.47 -4.08 0.33
C CYS A 141 11.88 -4.67 0.10
N LEU A 142 11.97 -5.96 -0.24
CA LEU A 142 13.22 -6.61 -0.60
C LEU A 142 13.68 -6.25 -2.02
N GLN A 143 12.77 -5.80 -2.88
CA GLN A 143 13.05 -5.25 -4.21
C GLN A 143 13.85 -6.18 -5.14
N GLU A 144 13.68 -7.50 -5.03
CA GLU A 144 14.34 -8.47 -5.90
C GLU A 144 13.68 -8.53 -7.29
N ASP A 145 14.42 -8.19 -8.35
CA ASP A 145 13.88 -8.02 -9.72
C ASP A 145 13.03 -9.19 -10.24
N GLU A 146 13.37 -10.43 -9.88
CA GLU A 146 12.63 -11.62 -10.32
C GLU A 146 11.21 -11.73 -9.73
N TYR A 147 10.89 -10.94 -8.70
CA TYR A 147 9.58 -10.90 -8.06
C TYR A 147 8.63 -9.88 -8.65
N LYS A 148 9.11 -8.93 -9.47
CA LYS A 148 8.26 -7.95 -10.16
C LYS A 148 7.12 -8.62 -10.92
N GLN A 149 7.47 -9.59 -11.78
CA GLN A 149 6.46 -10.32 -12.55
C GLN A 149 5.62 -11.27 -11.68
N LYS A 150 6.20 -11.84 -10.62
CA LYS A 150 5.46 -12.71 -9.69
C LYS A 150 4.36 -11.93 -8.97
N LEU A 151 4.65 -10.72 -8.47
CA LEU A 151 3.68 -9.85 -7.81
C LEU A 151 2.59 -9.38 -8.79
N ILE A 152 2.97 -9.02 -10.01
CA ILE A 152 2.01 -8.66 -11.07
C ILE A 152 1.04 -9.81 -11.36
N ASN A 153 1.55 -11.04 -11.48
CA ASN A 153 0.71 -12.22 -11.71
C ASN A 153 -0.19 -12.50 -10.50
N LEU A 154 0.36 -12.39 -9.30
CA LEU A 154 -0.38 -12.60 -8.05
C LEU A 154 -1.54 -11.60 -7.92
N LEU A 155 -1.33 -10.33 -8.30
CA LEU A 155 -2.40 -9.32 -8.32
C LEU A 155 -3.50 -9.67 -9.31
N ILE A 156 -3.17 -10.16 -10.50
CA ILE A 156 -4.16 -10.58 -11.50
C ILE A 156 -4.99 -11.76 -10.97
N GLU A 157 -4.34 -12.72 -10.31
CA GLU A 157 -4.99 -13.91 -9.76
C GLU A 157 -5.90 -13.59 -8.57
N ASN A 158 -5.58 -12.56 -7.80
CA ASN A 158 -6.27 -12.20 -6.56
C ASN A 158 -6.96 -10.82 -6.61
N ALA A 159 -7.22 -10.28 -7.81
CA ALA A 159 -7.74 -8.92 -7.99
C ALA A 159 -9.10 -8.64 -7.31
N GLN A 160 -9.87 -9.71 -7.02
CA GLN A 160 -11.19 -9.63 -6.38
C GLN A 160 -11.13 -9.73 -4.86
N ASP A 161 -9.97 -10.07 -4.29
CA ASP A 161 -9.75 -10.14 -2.86
C ASP A 161 -9.16 -8.81 -2.41
N GLU A 162 -10.01 -7.95 -1.84
CA GLU A 162 -9.67 -6.55 -1.50
C GLU A 162 -8.41 -6.49 -0.62
N MET A 163 -8.41 -7.19 0.51
CA MET A 163 -7.29 -7.19 1.45
C MET A 163 -5.99 -7.73 0.83
N ILE A 164 -6.04 -8.83 0.08
CA ILE A 164 -4.84 -9.37 -0.58
C ILE A 164 -4.36 -8.47 -1.71
N SER A 165 -5.27 -7.94 -2.52
CA SER A 165 -4.93 -7.05 -3.62
C SER A 165 -4.29 -5.74 -3.15
N GLU A 166 -4.77 -5.16 -2.04
CA GLU A 166 -4.17 -3.98 -1.41
C GLU A 166 -2.74 -4.26 -0.95
N ALA A 167 -2.49 -5.40 -0.29
CA ALA A 167 -1.15 -5.79 0.13
C ALA A 167 -0.20 -5.97 -1.07
N ILE A 168 -0.69 -6.56 -2.16
CA ILE A 168 0.09 -6.72 -3.40
C ILE A 168 0.35 -5.37 -4.07
N CYS A 169 -0.62 -4.45 -4.08
CA CYS A 169 -0.44 -3.09 -4.56
C CYS A 169 0.66 -2.37 -3.78
N ALA A 170 0.62 -2.40 -2.44
CA ALA A 170 1.67 -1.82 -1.59
C ALA A 170 3.05 -2.43 -1.90
N ALA A 171 3.13 -3.75 -2.09
CA ALA A 171 4.37 -4.42 -2.47
C ALA A 171 4.90 -3.99 -3.85
N ILE A 172 4.01 -3.78 -4.83
CA ILE A 172 4.35 -3.25 -6.16
C ILE A 172 4.85 -1.81 -6.03
N VAL A 173 4.15 -0.97 -5.26
CA VAL A 173 4.51 0.44 -5.04
C VAL A 173 5.87 0.58 -4.39
N ALA A 174 6.23 -0.33 -3.47
CA ALA A 174 7.54 -0.37 -2.82
C ALA A 174 8.73 -0.49 -3.80
N TYR A 175 8.55 -0.98 -5.03
CA TYR A 175 9.59 -0.97 -6.07
C TYR A 175 9.84 0.43 -6.67
N GLY A 176 8.94 1.37 -6.43
CA GLY A 176 8.94 2.71 -6.99
C GLY A 176 8.97 2.72 -8.52
N VAL A 177 9.67 3.71 -9.10
CA VAL A 177 9.72 3.90 -10.57
C VAL A 177 10.31 2.68 -11.31
N SER A 178 11.05 1.80 -10.62
CA SER A 178 11.75 0.67 -11.25
C SER A 178 10.84 -0.44 -11.80
N ILE A 179 9.58 -0.52 -11.36
CA ILE A 179 8.59 -1.51 -11.84
C ILE A 179 7.55 -0.89 -12.79
N LEU A 180 7.57 0.44 -12.97
CA LEU A 180 6.49 1.18 -13.61
C LEU A 180 6.14 0.67 -15.02
N ASN A 181 7.16 0.35 -15.81
CA ASN A 181 6.96 -0.18 -17.17
C ASN A 181 6.29 -1.56 -17.15
N ASP A 182 6.64 -2.42 -16.19
CA ASP A 182 6.05 -3.75 -16.05
C ASP A 182 4.56 -3.63 -15.68
N VAL A 183 4.22 -2.74 -14.75
CA VAL A 183 2.83 -2.46 -14.34
C VAL A 183 2.00 -1.89 -15.49
N VAL A 184 2.53 -0.91 -16.24
CA VAL A 184 1.86 -0.33 -17.42
C VAL A 184 1.61 -1.38 -18.51
N ASN A 185 2.56 -2.28 -18.72
CA ASN A 185 2.42 -3.39 -19.66
C ASN A 185 1.37 -4.39 -19.17
N ALA A 186 1.36 -4.72 -17.88
CA ALA A 186 0.36 -5.61 -17.28
C ALA A 186 -1.07 -5.05 -17.40
N PHE A 187 -1.27 -3.77 -17.09
CA PHE A 187 -2.54 -3.07 -17.31
C PHE A 187 -3.02 -3.18 -18.77
N SER A 188 -2.10 -3.03 -19.73
CA SER A 188 -2.42 -3.01 -21.16
C SER A 188 -2.78 -4.41 -21.70
N THR A 189 -2.31 -5.46 -21.05
CA THR A 189 -2.43 -6.86 -21.52
C THR A 189 -3.51 -7.65 -20.78
N THR A 190 -3.81 -7.30 -19.53
CA THR A 190 -4.89 -7.95 -18.80
C THR A 190 -6.27 -7.57 -19.34
N HIS A 191 -7.23 -8.49 -19.17
CA HIS A 191 -8.64 -8.27 -19.52
C HIS A 191 -9.52 -8.09 -18.29
N ASP A 192 -9.02 -8.42 -17.10
CA ASP A 192 -9.72 -8.23 -15.83
C ASP A 192 -9.77 -6.74 -15.48
N GLN A 193 -10.98 -6.22 -15.25
CA GLN A 193 -11.18 -4.81 -14.90
C GLN A 193 -10.72 -4.50 -13.47
N ALA A 194 -10.91 -5.41 -12.51
CA ALA A 194 -10.44 -5.17 -11.14
C ALA A 194 -8.91 -5.08 -11.11
N ALA A 195 -8.22 -5.98 -11.82
CA ALA A 195 -6.76 -5.91 -11.94
C ALA A 195 -6.31 -4.61 -12.61
N LYS A 196 -7.05 -4.10 -13.62
CA LYS A 196 -6.74 -2.80 -14.24
C LYS A 196 -6.88 -1.64 -13.28
N GLU A 197 -7.93 -1.65 -12.45
CA GLU A 197 -8.17 -0.62 -11.44
C GLU A 197 -7.01 -0.60 -10.43
N HIS A 198 -6.59 -1.77 -9.94
CA HIS A 198 -5.43 -1.92 -9.06
C HIS A 198 -4.10 -1.47 -9.68
N PHE A 199 -3.80 -1.88 -10.92
CA PHE A 199 -2.59 -1.42 -11.60
C PHE A 199 -2.59 0.09 -11.84
N LEU A 200 -3.75 0.67 -12.11
CA LEU A 200 -3.88 2.11 -12.25
C LEU A 200 -3.58 2.84 -10.94
N VAL A 201 -4.07 2.32 -9.80
CA VAL A 201 -3.73 2.82 -8.45
C VAL A 201 -2.23 2.73 -8.20
N CYS A 202 -1.61 1.57 -8.44
CA CYS A 202 -0.17 1.38 -8.29
C CYS A 202 0.64 2.42 -9.10
N VAL A 203 0.28 2.64 -10.37
CA VAL A 203 0.94 3.64 -11.21
C VAL A 203 0.80 5.05 -10.63
N ALA A 204 -0.39 5.40 -10.12
CA ALA A 204 -0.65 6.70 -9.54
C ALA A 204 0.18 6.93 -8.26
N GLU A 205 0.19 5.96 -7.35
CA GLU A 205 0.94 6.00 -6.08
C GLU A 205 2.45 6.06 -6.31
N ILE A 206 2.99 5.16 -7.16
CA ILE A 206 4.41 5.19 -7.57
C ILE A 206 4.79 6.59 -8.09
N CYS A 207 3.95 7.17 -8.94
CA CYS A 207 4.24 8.48 -9.50
C CYS A 207 4.17 9.59 -8.45
N ASN A 208 3.21 9.54 -7.54
CA ASN A 208 3.01 10.55 -6.51
C ASN A 208 4.16 10.55 -5.48
N GLU A 209 4.47 9.38 -4.90
CA GLU A 209 5.53 9.23 -3.89
C GLU A 209 6.91 9.61 -4.41
N ASN A 210 7.16 9.35 -5.69
CA ASN A 210 8.44 9.63 -6.33
C ASN A 210 8.47 10.99 -7.04
N ASN A 211 7.40 11.80 -6.95
CA ASN A 211 7.21 13.05 -7.70
C ASN A 211 7.54 12.88 -9.20
N TYR A 212 7.16 11.73 -9.76
CA TYR A 212 7.51 11.31 -11.11
C TYR A 212 6.45 11.75 -12.11
N LYS A 213 6.83 12.66 -13.01
CA LYS A 213 5.98 13.15 -14.11
C LYS A 213 6.61 12.90 -15.46
N SER A 214 5.86 12.29 -16.36
CA SER A 214 6.32 11.98 -17.72
C SER A 214 5.16 11.99 -18.71
N ASP A 215 5.48 12.20 -19.98
CA ASP A 215 4.49 12.17 -21.06
C ASP A 215 3.90 10.78 -21.22
N GLU A 216 4.72 9.74 -21.08
CA GLU A 216 4.35 8.33 -21.16
C GLU A 216 3.28 7.99 -20.11
N VAL A 217 3.49 8.39 -18.84
CA VAL A 217 2.52 8.18 -17.76
C VAL A 217 1.24 8.96 -18.02
N PHE A 218 1.32 10.22 -18.44
CA PHE A 218 0.12 10.99 -18.75
C PHE A 218 -0.70 10.34 -19.88
N TYR A 219 -0.03 9.89 -20.95
CA TYR A 219 -0.71 9.20 -22.05
C TYR A 219 -1.30 7.85 -21.63
N PHE A 220 -0.62 7.12 -20.74
CA PHE A 220 -1.16 5.93 -20.10
C PHE A 220 -2.44 6.24 -19.31
N MET A 221 -2.43 7.21 -18.40
CA MET A 221 -3.61 7.57 -17.59
C MET A 221 -4.76 8.07 -18.48
N LYS A 222 -4.45 8.85 -19.51
CA LYS A 222 -5.43 9.28 -20.52
C LYS A 222 -6.03 8.09 -21.28
N ASN A 223 -5.24 7.05 -21.56
CA ASN A 223 -5.76 5.83 -22.17
C ASN A 223 -6.63 5.06 -21.17
N ALA A 224 -6.18 4.91 -19.92
CA ALA A 224 -6.92 4.25 -18.85
C ALA A 224 -8.30 4.88 -18.64
N PHE A 225 -8.41 6.22 -18.70
CA PHE A 225 -9.67 6.97 -18.65
C PHE A 225 -10.71 6.53 -19.67
N ARG A 226 -10.27 5.93 -20.79
CA ARG A 226 -11.16 5.46 -21.86
C ARG A 226 -11.50 3.97 -21.74
N THR A 227 -10.79 3.22 -20.92
CA THR A 227 -10.83 1.75 -20.92
C THR A 227 -11.22 1.12 -19.59
N VAL A 228 -11.01 1.82 -18.47
CA VAL A 228 -11.38 1.35 -17.12
C VAL A 228 -12.88 1.57 -16.89
N SER A 229 -13.52 0.61 -16.21
CA SER A 229 -14.95 0.68 -15.84
C SER A 229 -15.26 1.75 -14.81
N ASN A 230 -14.44 1.85 -13.77
CA ASN A 230 -14.64 2.80 -12.68
C ASN A 230 -14.17 4.20 -13.06
N LEU A 231 -15.09 4.99 -13.61
CA LEU A 231 -14.84 6.36 -14.06
C LEU A 231 -14.46 7.30 -12.90
N ASN A 232 -15.04 7.11 -11.71
CA ASN A 232 -14.77 7.96 -10.55
C ASN A 232 -13.33 7.80 -10.07
N LEU A 233 -12.82 6.57 -10.05
CA LEU A 233 -11.44 6.26 -9.68
C LEU A 233 -10.45 6.98 -10.61
N ILE A 234 -10.58 6.81 -11.92
CA ILE A 234 -9.63 7.42 -12.87
C ILE A 234 -9.74 8.94 -12.95
N VAL A 235 -10.92 9.53 -12.68
CA VAL A 235 -11.07 10.98 -12.55
C VAL A 235 -10.30 11.51 -11.34
N GLU A 236 -10.37 10.81 -10.20
CA GLU A 236 -9.60 11.18 -9.01
C GLU A 236 -8.10 11.09 -9.27
N ILE A 237 -7.64 9.96 -9.82
CA ILE A 237 -6.23 9.72 -10.15
C ILE A 237 -5.68 10.79 -11.11
N LEU A 238 -6.42 11.19 -12.14
CA LEU A 238 -6.02 12.28 -13.03
C LEU A 238 -5.93 13.63 -12.29
N GLY A 239 -6.81 13.85 -11.31
CA GLY A 239 -6.81 15.03 -10.46
C GLY A 239 -5.61 15.09 -9.52
N ASP A 240 -5.27 13.97 -8.90
CA ASP A 240 -4.13 13.83 -7.98
C ASP A 240 -2.79 13.88 -8.70
N TYR A 241 -2.70 13.28 -9.90
CA TYR A 241 -1.52 13.42 -10.75
C TYR A 241 -1.20 14.88 -11.10
N GLY A 242 -2.23 15.74 -11.14
CA GLY A 242 -2.06 17.19 -11.15
C GLY A 242 -1.52 17.75 -12.46
N ASP A 243 -1.68 17.04 -13.58
CA ASP A 243 -1.27 17.51 -14.91
C ASP A 243 -2.42 18.27 -15.59
N GLY A 244 -2.21 19.57 -15.87
CA GLY A 244 -3.21 20.44 -16.49
C GLY A 244 -3.72 19.95 -17.85
N ARG A 245 -2.99 19.05 -18.54
CA ARG A 245 -3.46 18.41 -19.78
C ARG A 245 -4.70 17.52 -19.55
N ALA A 246 -5.02 17.14 -18.33
CA ALA A 246 -6.26 16.44 -17.99
C ALA A 246 -7.51 17.33 -18.12
N ILE A 247 -7.38 18.66 -17.99
CA ILE A 247 -8.51 19.62 -18.11
C ILE A 247 -9.27 19.44 -19.43
N PRO A 248 -8.64 19.53 -20.63
CA PRO A 248 -9.36 19.35 -21.88
C PRO A 248 -9.90 17.92 -22.06
N VAL A 249 -9.29 16.91 -21.44
CA VAL A 249 -9.79 15.51 -21.47
C VAL A 249 -11.12 15.41 -20.72
N LEU A 250 -11.16 15.88 -19.48
CA LEU A 250 -12.34 15.86 -18.62
C LEU A 250 -13.46 16.75 -19.19
N ARG A 251 -13.14 17.99 -19.55
CA ARG A 251 -14.11 18.92 -20.17
C ARG A 251 -14.70 18.34 -21.45
N GLY A 252 -13.85 17.78 -22.32
CA GLY A 252 -14.29 17.15 -23.56
C GLY A 252 -15.18 15.93 -23.33
N TYR A 253 -14.95 15.15 -22.27
CA TYR A 253 -15.80 14.02 -21.90
C TYR A 253 -17.17 14.49 -21.38
N VAL A 254 -17.19 15.46 -20.45
CA VAL A 254 -18.42 16.04 -19.89
C VAL A 254 -19.32 16.56 -21.01
N LEU A 255 -18.79 17.39 -21.91
CA LEU A 255 -19.57 17.99 -23.00
C LEU A 255 -20.15 16.95 -23.97
N LYS A 256 -19.47 15.83 -24.18
CA LYS A 256 -19.91 14.76 -25.09
C LYS A 256 -20.90 13.78 -24.47
N ASN A 257 -20.97 13.70 -23.14
CA ASN A 257 -21.74 12.70 -22.42
C ASN A 257 -22.66 13.31 -21.34
N MET A 258 -22.94 14.62 -21.42
CA MET A 258 -23.73 15.35 -20.43
C MET A 258 -25.12 14.74 -20.18
N ASP A 259 -25.71 14.12 -21.21
CA ASP A 259 -26.98 13.42 -21.15
C ASP A 259 -26.88 12.01 -20.51
N LYS A 260 -25.69 11.42 -20.48
CA LYS A 260 -25.43 10.03 -20.06
C LYS A 260 -24.86 9.92 -18.66
N ILE A 261 -24.08 10.91 -18.20
CA ILE A 261 -23.50 10.91 -16.86
C ILE A 261 -24.51 11.35 -15.80
N ASP A 262 -24.43 10.74 -14.63
CA ASP A 262 -25.20 11.18 -13.46
C ASP A 262 -24.63 12.46 -12.85
N ALA A 263 -25.39 13.07 -11.94
CA ALA A 263 -25.03 14.33 -11.30
C ALA A 263 -23.78 14.23 -10.41
N ALA A 264 -23.55 13.08 -9.76
CA ALA A 264 -22.40 12.89 -8.89
C ALA A 264 -21.11 12.84 -9.71
N THR A 265 -21.08 12.01 -10.75
CA THR A 265 -19.99 11.91 -11.72
C THR A 265 -19.69 13.25 -12.37
N PHE A 266 -20.72 13.98 -12.81
CA PHE A 266 -20.58 15.32 -13.38
C PHE A 266 -19.93 16.31 -12.38
N ASN A 267 -20.41 16.33 -11.13
CA ASN A 267 -19.89 17.23 -10.11
C ASN A 267 -18.46 16.88 -9.71
N GLN A 268 -18.09 15.59 -9.64
CA GLN A 268 -16.72 15.16 -9.40
C GLN A 268 -15.78 15.67 -10.50
N MET A 269 -16.14 15.46 -11.78
CA MET A 269 -15.34 15.96 -12.89
C MET A 269 -15.17 17.48 -12.85
N ARG A 270 -16.23 18.24 -12.53
CA ARG A 270 -16.13 19.70 -12.34
C ARG A 270 -15.21 20.08 -11.19
N ALA A 271 -15.30 19.39 -10.07
CA ALA A 271 -14.42 19.62 -8.93
C ALA A 271 -12.96 19.38 -9.30
N ILE A 272 -12.66 18.29 -10.01
CA ILE A 272 -11.29 17.99 -10.47
C ILE A 272 -10.82 19.00 -11.53
N ILE A 273 -11.64 19.38 -12.51
CA ILE A 273 -11.28 20.43 -13.47
C ILE A 273 -10.90 21.73 -12.75
N LYS A 274 -11.68 22.12 -11.74
CA LYS A 274 -11.40 23.32 -10.93
C LYS A 274 -10.13 23.15 -10.09
N LYS A 275 -9.91 21.98 -9.46
CA LYS A 275 -8.69 21.63 -8.71
C LYS A 275 -7.44 21.79 -9.58
N LEU A 276 -7.53 21.42 -10.85
CA LEU A 276 -6.46 21.56 -11.84
C LEU A 276 -6.30 22.98 -12.39
N GLY A 277 -7.16 23.93 -12.02
CA GLY A 277 -7.11 25.33 -12.47
C GLY A 277 -7.92 25.64 -13.74
N GLY A 278 -8.83 24.76 -14.15
CA GLY A 278 -9.74 24.98 -15.28
C GLY A 278 -11.01 25.75 -14.91
N GLU A 279 -11.56 26.47 -15.88
CA GLU A 279 -12.87 27.14 -15.78
C GLU A 279 -14.01 26.12 -15.80
N ILE A 280 -15.10 26.41 -15.08
CA ILE A 280 -16.26 25.50 -14.93
C ILE A 280 -17.61 26.22 -14.96
N GLU A 281 -17.64 27.55 -15.10
CA GLU A 281 -18.88 28.34 -15.12
C GLU A 281 -19.77 27.96 -16.31
N ASP A 282 -19.15 27.58 -17.43
CA ASP A 282 -19.83 27.15 -18.65
C ASP A 282 -20.37 25.71 -18.58
N LEU A 283 -19.93 24.93 -17.59
CA LEU A 283 -20.41 23.57 -17.34
C LEU A 283 -21.60 23.59 -16.37
N ALA A 284 -22.80 23.77 -16.92
CA ALA A 284 -24.05 23.68 -16.15
C ALA A 284 -24.67 22.28 -16.28
N TYR A 285 -25.03 21.65 -15.16
CA TYR A 285 -25.80 20.40 -15.20
C TYR A 285 -27.23 20.71 -15.60
N THR A 286 -27.61 20.30 -16.81
CA THR A 286 -28.98 20.48 -17.32
C THR A 286 -29.66 19.13 -17.39
N LYS A 287 -30.12 18.61 -16.24
CA LYS A 287 -30.96 17.41 -16.18
C LYS A 287 -31.96 17.52 -15.05
#